data_AF-A0A9D5U3U8-F1
#
_entry.id   AF-A0A9D5U3U8-F1
#
_cell.length_a   1.000
_cell.length_b   1.000
_cell.length_c   1.000
_cell.angle_alpha   90.00
_cell.angle_beta   90.00
_cell.angle_gamma   90.00
#
_symmetry.space_group_name_H-M   'P 1'
#
loop_
_entity.id
_entity.type
_entity.pdbx_description
1 polymer ?
#
loop_
_entity_poly.entity_id
_entity_poly.type
_entity_poly.pdbx_seq_one_letter_code
_entity_poly.pdbx_strand_id
1 'polypeptide(L)'
;MGVISWQCVFSQLKIVDSPVEFDQYYGDWFGTFKDIEAPNENALERINRPVGPLYKVDHEFNSVFDKHALDWDTDQSDVLAFRSGYRSSPTLAWFQNNLQLDTYISYRAVGELLRHYDLTYKNYYYYRNPMTGRWEEGPWDVDHVMTAQSLTNSNNGYLWQAFKAVPALYQEYLNRLRELYQLMFTPEYMFPLLDEKEAFLTEIAAADRWRWDYAPLTNRIGGTTPLELQPAHGDYRSLAERIANTKNWILNRRTELLPMVQDSQMPAAPVLLPVSDTHPDRVVLRAGAFSDPNGNAVFAGSRWMIVESGGDWLFPLWDSGRIEPGTTEVRVPAGILSGGMTYKWRARYGDETNKWGWWSSEGSFTTSVVTPTPTPTPTPTPTPTPTIPPGANHPPQWFLPHLLSYGPTPRNYDRVLRVSAFVVDDFTPSGQLEISLLHQSNTTALLASLSSDGWMSVEVREPGRSVLTFRARDGSGLESDRQLEIVISAPSAVLESAWHFLR
;
A
#
# COMPACT_ATOMS: atom_id res chain seq x y z
N MET A 1 6.11 -4.59 -2.38
CA MET A 1 6.48 -5.47 -3.53
C MET A 1 6.66 -4.75 -4.87
N GLY A 2 6.27 -3.48 -5.02
CA GLY A 2 6.57 -2.66 -6.21
C GLY A 2 5.71 -2.95 -7.45
N VAL A 3 4.91 -4.01 -7.44
CA VAL A 3 3.91 -4.35 -8.46
C VAL A 3 2.86 -3.25 -8.55
N ILE A 4 2.46 -2.89 -9.77
CA ILE A 4 1.37 -1.96 -10.02
C ILE A 4 0.08 -2.55 -9.44
N SER A 5 -0.67 -1.77 -8.68
CA SER A 5 -1.97 -2.19 -8.14
C SER A 5 -2.90 -1.00 -7.98
N TRP A 6 -4.21 -1.29 -8.02
CA TRP A 6 -5.28 -0.31 -7.94
C TRP A 6 -5.85 -0.30 -6.54
N GLN A 7 -6.05 0.89 -5.97
CA GLN A 7 -6.72 1.01 -4.69
C GLN A 7 -8.15 0.48 -4.79
N CYS A 8 -8.60 -0.15 -3.71
CA CYS A 8 -9.97 -0.63 -3.57
C CYS A 8 -10.52 -0.17 -2.24
N VAL A 9 -11.76 0.29 -2.23
CA VAL A 9 -12.50 0.62 -1.01
C VAL A 9 -13.88 -0.02 -1.07
N PHE A 10 -14.42 -0.38 0.09
CA PHE A 10 -15.81 -0.80 0.17
C PHE A 10 -16.69 0.43 0.38
N SER A 11 -17.77 0.53 -0.39
CA SER A 11 -18.75 1.60 -0.33
C SER A 11 -20.16 1.03 -0.20
N GLN A 12 -21.09 1.85 0.28
CA GLN A 12 -22.51 1.54 0.24
C GLN A 12 -23.18 2.50 -0.73
N LEU A 13 -23.97 1.97 -1.66
CA LEU A 13 -24.75 2.80 -2.57
C LEU A 13 -26.15 2.98 -2.02
N LYS A 14 -26.54 4.24 -1.81
CA LYS A 14 -27.90 4.64 -1.46
C LYS A 14 -28.41 5.62 -2.53
N ILE A 15 -29.54 5.32 -3.17
CA ILE A 15 -30.23 6.21 -4.11
C ILE A 15 -31.56 6.59 -3.46
N VAL A 16 -31.71 7.84 -3.03
CA VAL A 16 -32.92 8.34 -2.39
C VAL A 16 -33.84 8.94 -3.46
N ASP A 17 -34.91 8.25 -3.80
CA ASP A 17 -35.89 8.69 -4.81
C ASP A 17 -37.27 9.00 -4.21
N SER A 18 -37.47 8.71 -2.91
CA SER A 18 -38.71 8.90 -2.17
C SER A 18 -38.45 9.35 -0.72
N PRO A 19 -39.33 10.15 -0.11
CA PRO A 19 -39.25 10.47 1.33
C PRO A 19 -39.64 9.30 2.24
N VAL A 20 -40.10 8.18 1.66
CA VAL A 20 -40.47 6.96 2.36
C VAL A 20 -39.52 5.85 1.93
N GLU A 21 -38.81 5.28 2.90
CA GLU A 21 -37.96 4.10 2.69
C GLU A 21 -38.88 2.87 2.53
N PHE A 22 -38.80 2.20 1.38
CA PHE A 22 -39.59 1.01 1.06
C PHE A 22 -38.89 -0.28 1.53
N ASP A 23 -39.19 -1.41 0.90
CA ASP A 23 -38.57 -2.71 1.19
C ASP A 23 -37.16 -2.84 0.61
N GLN A 24 -36.54 -4.02 0.73
CA GLN A 24 -35.17 -4.28 0.29
C GLN A 24 -34.91 -4.15 -1.22
N TYR A 25 -35.93 -4.00 -2.08
CA TYR A 25 -35.75 -3.86 -3.53
C TYR A 25 -36.13 -2.48 -4.05
N TYR A 26 -37.12 -1.86 -3.42
CA TYR A 26 -37.62 -0.53 -3.77
C TYR A 26 -37.15 0.55 -2.80
N GLY A 27 -36.44 0.16 -1.74
CA GLY A 27 -35.81 1.07 -0.80
C GLY A 27 -34.52 1.65 -1.34
N ASP A 28 -34.08 2.71 -0.67
CA ASP A 28 -32.97 3.52 -1.14
C ASP A 28 -31.62 2.77 -1.14
N TRP A 29 -31.48 1.64 -0.43
CA TRP A 29 -30.20 0.94 -0.26
C TRP A 29 -29.97 -0.15 -1.30
N PHE A 30 -28.86 -0.04 -2.04
CA PHE A 30 -28.56 -0.89 -3.21
C PHE A 30 -27.55 -2.01 -2.95
N GLY A 31 -26.87 -1.99 -1.81
CA GLY A 31 -25.87 -3.00 -1.47
C GLY A 31 -24.52 -2.42 -1.06
N THR A 32 -23.61 -3.33 -0.75
CA THR A 32 -22.19 -3.03 -0.57
C THR A 32 -21.45 -3.24 -1.88
N PHE A 33 -20.69 -2.25 -2.30
CA PHE A 33 -19.89 -2.26 -3.51
C PHE A 33 -18.41 -2.22 -3.16
N LYS A 34 -17.58 -2.70 -4.09
CA LYS A 34 -16.14 -2.51 -4.06
C LYS A 34 -15.79 -1.52 -5.15
N ASP A 35 -15.49 -0.30 -4.76
CA ASP A 35 -14.97 0.70 -5.67
C ASP A 35 -13.51 0.40 -5.94
N ILE A 36 -13.15 0.38 -7.22
CA ILE A 36 -11.80 0.10 -7.68
C ILE A 36 -11.30 1.35 -8.38
N GLU A 37 -10.13 1.82 -7.97
CA GLU A 37 -9.43 2.91 -8.62
C GLU A 37 -9.32 2.64 -10.14
N ALA A 38 -9.69 3.63 -10.93
CA ALA A 38 -9.57 3.54 -12.37
C ALA A 38 -8.07 3.46 -12.75
N PRO A 39 -7.64 2.45 -13.52
CA PRO A 39 -6.27 2.36 -14.01
C PRO A 39 -5.99 3.49 -15.01
N ASN A 40 -5.49 4.61 -14.51
CA ASN A 40 -5.25 5.82 -15.29
C ASN A 40 -4.03 6.61 -14.80
N GLU A 41 -3.80 7.79 -15.39
CA GLU A 41 -2.69 8.68 -15.06
C GLU A 41 -2.62 9.02 -13.57
N ASN A 42 -3.76 9.25 -12.92
CA ASN A 42 -3.80 9.55 -11.47
C ASN A 42 -3.35 8.34 -10.66
N ALA A 43 -3.75 7.13 -11.08
CA ALA A 43 -3.31 5.90 -10.43
C ALA A 43 -1.81 5.68 -10.59
N LEU A 44 -1.24 5.97 -11.76
CA LEU A 44 0.21 5.91 -12.01
C LEU A 44 0.97 6.93 -11.15
N GLU A 45 0.52 8.18 -11.11
CA GLU A 45 1.13 9.23 -10.29
C GLU A 45 1.14 8.86 -8.81
N ARG A 46 0.03 8.34 -8.28
CA ARG A 46 -0.10 7.88 -6.89
C ARG A 46 0.96 6.84 -6.51
N ILE A 47 1.26 5.91 -7.41
CA ILE A 47 2.29 4.86 -7.19
C ILE A 47 3.70 5.28 -7.63
N ASN A 48 3.92 6.58 -7.81
CA ASN A 48 5.19 7.17 -8.26
C ASN A 48 5.69 6.57 -9.57
N ARG A 49 4.78 6.33 -10.52
CA ARG A 49 5.12 5.99 -11.91
C ARG A 49 4.93 7.23 -12.79
N PRO A 50 5.90 7.55 -13.67
CA PRO A 50 5.68 8.56 -14.70
C PRO A 50 4.45 8.24 -15.52
N VAL A 51 3.68 9.25 -15.91
CA VAL A 51 2.52 9.04 -16.77
C VAL A 51 2.99 8.49 -18.12
N GLY A 52 2.42 7.37 -18.56
CA GLY A 52 2.81 6.68 -19.79
C GLY A 52 1.78 5.66 -20.27
N PRO A 53 2.04 4.95 -21.38
CA PRO A 53 1.07 4.06 -22.01
C PRO A 53 0.60 2.94 -21.07
N LEU A 54 -0.72 2.79 -20.97
CA LEU A 54 -1.40 1.81 -20.12
C LEU A 54 -2.50 1.09 -20.92
N TYR A 55 -2.33 -0.22 -21.10
CA TYR A 55 -3.15 -1.06 -21.98
C TYR A 55 -3.88 -2.14 -21.18
N LYS A 56 -5.22 -2.12 -21.16
CA LYS A 56 -5.99 -3.25 -20.64
C LYS A 56 -5.83 -4.43 -21.59
N VAL A 57 -5.37 -5.56 -21.10
CA VAL A 57 -5.21 -6.77 -21.91
C VAL A 57 -6.49 -7.58 -21.89
N ASP A 58 -7.00 -7.84 -23.09
CA ASP A 58 -8.07 -8.79 -23.37
C ASP A 58 -7.72 -9.63 -24.60
N HIS A 59 -7.97 -10.94 -24.53
CA HIS A 59 -7.61 -11.94 -25.54
C HIS A 59 -6.19 -11.78 -26.15
N GLU A 60 -5.21 -11.37 -25.34
CA GLU A 60 -3.83 -11.00 -25.75
C GLU A 60 -3.76 -10.08 -26.97
N PHE A 61 -4.60 -9.04 -26.98
CA PHE A 61 -4.68 -8.04 -28.04
C PHE A 61 -5.12 -8.60 -29.39
N ASN A 62 -5.94 -9.68 -29.37
CA ASN A 62 -6.64 -10.18 -30.56
C ASN A 62 -8.06 -9.60 -30.69
N SER A 63 -8.57 -8.89 -29.69
CA SER A 63 -9.84 -8.17 -29.69
C SER A 63 -9.63 -6.65 -29.75
N VAL A 64 -10.69 -5.89 -30.02
CA VAL A 64 -10.70 -4.43 -29.90
C VAL A 64 -10.52 -4.08 -28.43
N PHE A 65 -9.58 -3.18 -28.13
CA PHE A 65 -9.24 -2.79 -26.77
C PHE A 65 -10.39 -2.03 -26.10
N ASP A 66 -10.73 -2.43 -24.88
CA ASP A 66 -11.86 -1.88 -24.14
C ASP A 66 -11.57 -0.52 -23.47
N LYS A 67 -10.32 -0.29 -22.99
CA LYS A 67 -9.96 0.88 -22.18
C LYS A 67 -8.47 1.22 -22.27
N HIS A 68 -8.16 2.47 -22.61
CA HIS A 68 -6.84 3.09 -22.47
C HIS A 68 -6.95 4.30 -21.54
N ALA A 69 -5.90 4.56 -20.78
CA ALA A 69 -5.76 5.83 -20.07
C ALA A 69 -5.03 6.82 -20.99
N LEU A 70 -5.76 7.86 -21.43
CA LEU A 70 -5.31 8.97 -22.29
C LEU A 70 -4.89 8.63 -23.74
N ASP A 71 -4.99 9.65 -24.60
CA ASP A 71 -4.73 9.67 -26.06
C ASP A 71 -3.23 9.53 -26.45
N TRP A 72 -2.46 8.68 -25.76
CA TRP A 72 -1.08 8.36 -26.20
C TRP A 72 -1.07 7.19 -27.18
N ASP A 73 -0.32 7.38 -28.28
CA ASP A 73 -0.14 6.49 -29.44
C ASP A 73 -1.39 5.67 -29.81
N THR A 74 -2.32 6.34 -30.49
CA THR A 74 -3.51 5.69 -31.07
C THR A 74 -3.19 4.52 -32.01
N ASP A 75 -1.94 4.37 -32.45
CA ASP A 75 -1.53 3.32 -33.39
C ASP A 75 -1.13 1.99 -32.73
N GLN A 76 -0.93 1.98 -31.39
CA GLN A 76 -0.64 0.77 -30.60
C GLN A 76 0.64 0.04 -31.03
N SER A 77 1.52 0.70 -31.79
CA SER A 77 2.68 0.07 -32.40
C SER A 77 3.66 -0.48 -31.36
N ASP A 78 3.78 0.17 -30.20
CA ASP A 78 4.73 -0.21 -29.15
C ASP A 78 4.33 -1.50 -28.41
N VAL A 79 3.07 -1.65 -28.02
CA VAL A 79 2.56 -2.87 -27.38
C VAL A 79 2.55 -4.05 -28.36
N LEU A 80 2.28 -3.79 -29.64
CA LEU A 80 2.38 -4.81 -30.69
C LEU A 80 3.84 -5.23 -30.94
N ALA A 81 4.78 -4.29 -30.91
CA ALA A 81 6.21 -4.58 -31.01
C ALA A 81 6.71 -5.40 -29.80
N PHE A 82 6.29 -5.02 -28.58
CA PHE A 82 6.58 -5.78 -27.37
C PHE A 82 6.06 -7.22 -27.46
N ARG A 83 4.79 -7.38 -27.90
CA ARG A 83 4.17 -8.68 -28.17
C ARG A 83 4.92 -9.51 -29.18
N SER A 84 5.31 -8.91 -30.30
CA SER A 84 6.10 -9.60 -31.32
C SER A 84 7.44 -10.05 -30.75
N GLY A 85 8.09 -9.22 -29.94
CA GLY A 85 9.41 -9.48 -29.36
C GLY A 85 9.41 -10.68 -28.40
N TYR A 86 8.45 -10.78 -27.48
CA TYR A 86 8.40 -11.95 -26.59
C TYR A 86 7.90 -13.24 -27.29
N ARG A 87 7.28 -13.13 -28.47
CA ARG A 87 6.87 -14.28 -29.29
C ARG A 87 7.96 -14.81 -30.23
N SER A 88 9.07 -14.09 -30.38
CA SER A 88 10.17 -14.48 -31.26
C SER A 88 11.34 -15.13 -30.51
N SER A 89 11.06 -16.02 -29.54
CA SER A 89 12.07 -16.71 -28.72
C SER A 89 13.09 -15.75 -28.07
N PRO A 90 12.63 -14.83 -27.20
CA PRO A 90 13.48 -13.79 -26.59
C PRO A 90 14.61 -14.37 -25.73
N THR A 91 15.75 -13.67 -25.70
CA THR A 91 16.88 -14.00 -24.83
C THR A 91 16.74 -13.36 -23.45
N LEU A 92 17.58 -13.76 -22.49
CA LEU A 92 17.70 -13.09 -21.19
C LEU A 92 17.94 -11.57 -21.34
N ALA A 93 18.85 -11.18 -22.22
CA ALA A 93 19.16 -9.77 -22.48
C ALA A 93 17.95 -9.00 -23.03
N TRP A 94 17.13 -9.66 -23.86
CA TRP A 94 15.88 -9.05 -24.34
C TRP A 94 14.94 -8.74 -23.17
N PHE A 95 14.74 -9.70 -22.25
CA PHE A 95 13.91 -9.46 -21.07
C PHE A 95 14.46 -8.36 -20.16
N GLN A 96 15.77 -8.34 -19.90
CA GLN A 96 16.42 -7.28 -19.10
C GLN A 96 16.26 -5.88 -19.69
N ASN A 97 16.16 -5.78 -21.02
CA ASN A 97 15.99 -4.51 -21.73
C ASN A 97 14.52 -4.09 -21.86
N ASN A 98 13.59 -5.04 -21.92
CA ASN A 98 12.19 -4.76 -22.25
C ASN A 98 11.24 -4.90 -21.06
N LEU A 99 11.59 -5.63 -20.00
CA LEU A 99 10.69 -5.93 -18.90
C LEU A 99 11.30 -5.46 -17.58
N GLN A 100 10.49 -4.85 -16.72
CA GLN A 100 10.91 -4.58 -15.35
C GLN A 100 10.81 -5.88 -14.54
N LEU A 101 11.91 -6.62 -14.53
CA LEU A 101 11.97 -8.00 -14.03
C LEU A 101 11.46 -8.15 -12.59
N ASP A 102 11.84 -7.26 -11.67
CA ASP A 102 11.49 -7.39 -10.26
C ASP A 102 9.97 -7.33 -10.02
N THR A 103 9.29 -6.41 -10.71
CA THR A 103 7.85 -6.22 -10.57
C THR A 103 7.08 -7.31 -11.32
N TYR A 104 7.54 -7.69 -12.52
CA TYR A 104 6.95 -8.80 -13.25
C TYR A 104 7.08 -10.13 -12.49
N ILE A 105 8.28 -10.47 -12.00
CA ILE A 105 8.51 -11.71 -11.23
C ILE A 105 7.64 -11.72 -9.97
N SER A 106 7.55 -10.60 -9.25
CA SER A 106 6.69 -10.49 -8.07
C SER A 106 5.21 -10.65 -8.43
N TYR A 107 4.75 -10.03 -9.52
CA TYR A 107 3.37 -10.16 -10.00
C TYR A 107 3.02 -11.61 -10.32
N ARG A 108 3.87 -12.30 -11.10
CA ARG A 108 3.69 -13.71 -11.45
C ARG A 108 3.69 -14.61 -10.22
N ALA A 109 4.58 -14.35 -9.25
CA ALA A 109 4.64 -15.11 -8.00
C ALA A 109 3.38 -14.92 -7.16
N VAL A 110 2.87 -13.69 -7.01
CA VAL A 110 1.59 -13.41 -6.33
C VAL A 110 0.44 -14.10 -7.05
N GLY A 111 0.39 -14.02 -8.39
CA GLY A 111 -0.60 -14.72 -9.20
C GLY A 111 -0.60 -16.24 -8.97
N GLU A 112 0.57 -16.86 -8.80
CA GLU A 112 0.68 -18.28 -8.47
C GLU A 112 0.20 -18.59 -7.04
N LEU A 113 0.61 -17.78 -6.06
CA LEU A 113 0.19 -17.93 -4.65
C LEU A 113 -1.33 -17.86 -4.51
N LEU A 114 -1.95 -16.85 -5.13
CA LEU A 114 -3.38 -16.59 -5.05
C LEU A 114 -4.21 -17.42 -6.03
N ARG A 115 -3.54 -18.19 -6.91
CA ARG A 115 -4.16 -18.91 -8.03
C ARG A 115 -5.05 -17.99 -8.87
N HIS A 116 -4.45 -16.95 -9.43
CA HIS A 116 -5.13 -16.10 -10.39
C HIS A 116 -5.33 -16.86 -11.71
N TYR A 117 -6.53 -17.42 -11.86
CA TYR A 117 -6.89 -18.31 -12.96
C TYR A 117 -6.78 -17.61 -14.34
N ASP A 118 -7.28 -16.39 -14.46
CA ASP A 118 -7.55 -15.82 -15.79
C ASP A 118 -6.38 -15.04 -16.44
N LEU A 119 -5.14 -15.29 -16.01
CA LEU A 119 -3.95 -14.58 -16.52
C LEU A 119 -3.41 -15.11 -17.85
N THR A 120 -4.08 -16.06 -18.49
CA THR A 120 -3.57 -16.62 -19.76
C THR A 120 -3.69 -15.60 -20.90
N TYR A 121 -4.75 -14.80 -20.94
CA TYR A 121 -4.96 -13.88 -22.06
C TYR A 121 -5.71 -12.58 -21.72
N LYS A 122 -6.11 -12.34 -20.47
CA LYS A 122 -6.82 -11.13 -20.06
C LYS A 122 -6.63 -10.82 -18.57
N ASN A 123 -7.35 -9.84 -18.03
CA ASN A 123 -7.40 -9.53 -16.60
C ASN A 123 -6.06 -9.01 -16.03
N TYR A 124 -5.33 -8.25 -16.85
CA TYR A 124 -4.18 -7.47 -16.43
C TYR A 124 -4.00 -6.25 -17.34
N TYR A 125 -3.15 -5.32 -16.91
CA TYR A 125 -2.69 -4.19 -17.69
C TYR A 125 -1.22 -4.32 -18.04
N TYR A 126 -0.85 -3.89 -19.25
CA TYR A 126 0.52 -3.54 -19.57
C TYR A 126 0.74 -2.05 -19.40
N TYR A 127 1.73 -1.70 -18.59
CA TYR A 127 2.24 -0.34 -18.47
C TYR A 127 3.64 -0.27 -19.06
N ARG A 128 3.90 0.73 -19.90
CA ARG A 128 5.25 1.02 -20.40
C ARG A 128 5.80 2.25 -19.71
N ASN A 129 6.88 2.08 -18.96
CA ASN A 129 7.54 3.21 -18.31
C ASN A 129 8.25 4.08 -19.38
N PRO A 130 7.84 5.35 -19.58
CA PRO A 130 8.38 6.17 -20.66
C PRO A 130 9.84 6.59 -20.41
N MET A 131 10.31 6.54 -19.17
CA MET A 131 11.68 6.90 -18.81
C MET A 131 12.67 5.77 -19.06
N THR A 132 12.24 4.51 -18.86
CA THR A 132 13.13 3.34 -18.99
C THR A 132 12.85 2.51 -20.24
N GLY A 133 11.70 2.70 -20.87
CA GLY A 133 11.22 1.88 -21.98
C GLY A 133 10.77 0.46 -21.57
N ARG A 134 10.84 0.11 -20.28
CA ARG A 134 10.51 -1.23 -19.76
C ARG A 134 9.02 -1.36 -19.45
N TRP A 135 8.51 -2.56 -19.70
CA TRP A 135 7.14 -2.95 -19.45
C TRP A 135 6.94 -3.51 -18.04
N GLU A 136 5.77 -3.27 -17.47
CA GLU A 136 5.28 -3.82 -16.20
C GLU A 136 3.89 -4.43 -16.39
N GLU A 137 3.56 -5.44 -15.59
CA GLU A 137 2.19 -5.99 -15.48
C GLU A 137 1.51 -5.52 -14.19
N GLY A 138 0.23 -5.15 -14.29
CA GLY A 138 -0.65 -4.88 -13.14
C GLY A 138 -1.93 -5.73 -13.21
N PRO A 139 -2.49 -6.17 -12.08
CA PRO A 139 -3.69 -7.02 -12.05
C PRO A 139 -4.93 -6.29 -12.54
N TRP A 140 -5.94 -6.99 -13.03
CA TRP A 140 -7.31 -6.49 -13.11
C TRP A 140 -8.26 -7.66 -12.83
N ASP A 141 -9.48 -7.39 -12.37
CA ASP A 141 -10.52 -8.44 -12.27
C ASP A 141 -10.04 -9.70 -11.50
N VAL A 142 -9.68 -9.46 -10.23
CA VAL A 142 -9.09 -10.44 -9.31
C VAL A 142 -10.12 -11.12 -8.41
N ASP A 143 -11.40 -11.11 -8.78
CA ASP A 143 -12.49 -11.76 -8.04
C ASP A 143 -12.43 -13.30 -8.11
N HIS A 144 -11.82 -13.84 -9.17
CA HIS A 144 -11.61 -15.28 -9.37
C HIS A 144 -10.33 -15.85 -8.73
N VAL A 145 -9.72 -15.15 -7.77
CA VAL A 145 -8.58 -15.66 -6.98
C VAL A 145 -9.06 -16.41 -5.73
N MET A 146 -8.19 -17.25 -5.15
CA MET A 146 -8.48 -18.01 -3.91
C MET A 146 -9.75 -18.88 -3.97
N THR A 147 -10.12 -19.36 -5.17
CA THR A 147 -11.33 -20.19 -5.37
C THR A 147 -11.01 -21.67 -5.57
N ALA A 148 -12.00 -22.53 -5.31
CA ALA A 148 -11.89 -23.98 -5.45
C ALA A 148 -11.97 -24.48 -6.91
N GLN A 149 -12.14 -23.60 -7.89
CA GLN A 149 -12.24 -24.03 -9.28
C GLN A 149 -10.91 -24.63 -9.76
N SER A 150 -10.93 -25.95 -10.01
CA SER A 150 -9.87 -26.66 -10.71
C SER A 150 -10.09 -26.45 -12.20
N LEU A 151 -9.35 -25.50 -12.77
CA LEU A 151 -9.37 -25.26 -14.20
C LEU A 151 -7.93 -25.37 -14.67
N THR A 152 -7.62 -26.53 -15.24
CA THR A 152 -6.30 -26.89 -15.74
C THR A 152 -5.89 -25.90 -16.84
N ASN A 153 -4.62 -25.45 -16.81
CA ASN A 153 -3.98 -24.54 -17.80
C ASN A 153 -4.22 -23.02 -17.68
N SER A 154 -4.78 -22.56 -16.56
CA SER A 154 -4.78 -21.14 -16.22
C SER A 154 -3.39 -20.60 -15.94
N ASN A 155 -3.18 -19.29 -16.15
CA ASN A 155 -1.92 -18.61 -15.86
C ASN A 155 -0.75 -18.96 -16.81
N ASN A 156 -1.03 -19.28 -18.09
CA ASN A 156 0.00 -19.72 -19.05
C ASN A 156 0.04 -18.91 -20.37
N GLY A 157 -0.07 -17.57 -20.30
CA GLY A 157 0.03 -16.69 -21.48
C GLY A 157 1.41 -16.71 -22.15
N TYR A 158 1.53 -16.24 -23.40
CA TYR A 158 2.79 -16.40 -24.16
C TYR A 158 3.97 -15.67 -23.53
N LEU A 159 3.78 -14.50 -22.91
CA LEU A 159 4.88 -13.80 -22.23
C LEU A 159 5.45 -14.65 -21.10
N TRP A 160 4.58 -15.29 -20.30
CA TRP A 160 5.01 -16.22 -19.26
C TRP A 160 5.71 -17.46 -19.83
N GLN A 161 5.19 -18.03 -20.92
CA GLN A 161 5.82 -19.18 -21.57
C GLN A 161 7.23 -18.85 -22.09
N ALA A 162 7.39 -17.69 -22.72
CA ALA A 162 8.69 -17.22 -23.18
C ALA A 162 9.64 -16.92 -22.01
N PHE A 163 9.13 -16.30 -20.94
CA PHE A 163 9.90 -15.99 -19.74
C PHE A 163 10.42 -17.25 -19.06
N LYS A 164 9.55 -18.23 -18.79
CA LYS A 164 9.92 -19.46 -18.08
C LYS A 164 10.81 -20.39 -18.92
N ALA A 165 10.84 -20.21 -20.24
CA ALA A 165 11.76 -20.92 -21.12
C ALA A 165 13.22 -20.46 -20.96
N VAL A 166 13.47 -19.31 -20.30
CA VAL A 166 14.81 -18.83 -19.96
C VAL A 166 15.17 -19.32 -18.54
N PRO A 167 16.10 -20.29 -18.38
CA PRO A 167 16.32 -20.95 -17.09
C PRO A 167 16.72 -19.99 -15.95
N ALA A 168 17.57 -19.00 -16.25
CA ALA A 168 18.01 -18.01 -15.25
C ALA A 168 16.83 -17.18 -14.70
N LEU A 169 15.89 -16.80 -15.56
CA LEU A 169 14.69 -16.04 -15.17
C LEU A 169 13.71 -16.91 -14.38
N TYR A 170 13.53 -18.16 -14.79
CA TYR A 170 12.67 -19.09 -14.07
C TYR A 170 13.21 -19.38 -12.66
N GLN A 171 14.53 -19.48 -12.49
CA GLN A 171 15.15 -19.64 -11.18
C GLN A 171 14.94 -18.42 -10.27
N GLU A 172 15.05 -17.19 -10.79
CA GLU A 172 14.71 -15.97 -10.04
C GLU A 172 13.24 -15.96 -9.61
N TYR A 173 12.34 -16.40 -10.50
CA TYR A 173 10.93 -16.58 -10.16
C TYR A 173 10.71 -17.58 -9.03
N LEU A 174 11.36 -18.75 -9.05
CA LEU A 174 11.23 -19.75 -7.98
C LEU A 174 11.77 -19.20 -6.65
N ASN A 175 12.87 -18.46 -6.67
CA ASN A 175 13.42 -17.80 -5.48
C ASN A 175 12.46 -16.76 -4.91
N ARG A 176 11.81 -15.97 -5.77
CA ARG A 176 10.82 -14.97 -5.34
C ARG A 176 9.53 -15.60 -4.85
N LEU A 177 9.05 -16.65 -5.50
CA LEU A 177 7.88 -17.41 -5.07
C LEU A 177 8.12 -18.02 -3.69
N ARG A 178 9.28 -18.64 -3.45
CA ARG A 178 9.70 -19.16 -2.15
C ARG A 178 9.72 -18.08 -1.07
N GLU A 179 10.30 -16.92 -1.39
CA GLU A 179 10.33 -15.78 -0.49
C GLU A 179 8.91 -15.33 -0.10
N LEU A 180 8.04 -15.06 -1.07
CA LEU A 180 6.68 -14.61 -0.79
C LEU A 180 5.83 -15.70 -0.11
N TYR A 181 6.08 -16.98 -0.40
CA TYR A 181 5.47 -18.10 0.30
C TYR A 181 5.82 -18.11 1.80
N GLN A 182 7.07 -17.79 2.15
CA GLN A 182 7.53 -17.76 3.54
C GLN A 182 7.13 -16.47 4.26
N LEU A 183 7.09 -15.33 3.56
CA LEU A 183 6.94 -14.01 4.18
C LEU A 183 5.51 -13.47 4.17
N MET A 184 4.77 -13.72 3.08
CA MET A 184 3.46 -13.11 2.85
C MET A 184 2.34 -14.14 2.92
N PHE A 185 2.50 -15.29 2.27
CA PHE A 185 1.40 -16.23 2.07
C PHE A 185 1.20 -17.20 3.24
N THR A 186 1.40 -16.74 4.48
CA THR A 186 1.26 -17.57 5.69
C THR A 186 -0.06 -17.30 6.42
N PRO A 187 -0.56 -18.22 7.26
CA PRO A 187 -1.73 -17.94 8.11
C PRO A 187 -1.53 -16.70 8.99
N GLU A 188 -0.34 -16.52 9.54
CA GLU A 188 0.00 -15.43 10.47
C GLU A 188 -0.06 -14.05 9.78
N TYR A 189 0.20 -13.99 8.47
CA TYR A 189 0.10 -12.76 7.70
C TYR A 189 -1.27 -12.59 7.03
N MET A 190 -1.80 -13.65 6.40
CA MET A 190 -3.02 -13.57 5.60
C MET A 190 -4.30 -13.54 6.45
N PHE A 191 -4.35 -14.24 7.59
CA PHE A 191 -5.58 -14.35 8.37
C PHE A 191 -5.95 -13.02 9.05
N PRO A 192 -5.01 -12.26 9.66
CA PRO A 192 -5.34 -10.94 10.19
C PRO A 192 -5.92 -9.98 9.16
N LEU A 193 -5.45 -10.04 7.90
CA LEU A 193 -6.01 -9.23 6.81
C LEU A 193 -7.46 -9.63 6.51
N LEU A 194 -7.76 -10.93 6.49
CA LEU A 194 -9.12 -11.44 6.31
C LEU A 194 -10.03 -11.07 7.50
N ASP A 195 -9.51 -11.17 8.73
CA ASP A 195 -10.22 -10.82 9.96
C ASP A 195 -10.56 -9.33 10.02
N GLU A 196 -9.63 -8.47 9.59
CA GLU A 196 -9.88 -7.03 9.48
C GLU A 196 -11.02 -6.73 8.48
N LYS A 197 -11.03 -7.40 7.32
CA LYS A 197 -12.11 -7.23 6.33
C LYS A 197 -13.43 -7.81 6.80
N GLU A 198 -13.40 -8.95 7.51
CA GLU A 198 -14.59 -9.52 8.12
C GLU A 198 -15.20 -8.54 9.14
N ALA A 199 -14.38 -8.02 10.06
CA ALA A 199 -14.83 -7.07 11.07
C ALA A 199 -15.43 -5.81 10.44
N PHE A 200 -14.80 -5.27 9.39
CA PHE A 200 -15.29 -4.09 8.67
C PHE A 200 -16.66 -4.34 7.99
N LEU A 201 -16.89 -5.53 7.43
CA LEU A 201 -18.10 -5.84 6.67
C LEU A 201 -19.24 -6.44 7.52
N THR A 202 -18.95 -6.91 8.74
CA THR A 202 -19.88 -7.74 9.52
C THR A 202 -21.23 -7.08 9.74
N GLU A 203 -21.26 -5.78 10.04
CA GLU A 203 -22.50 -5.05 10.33
C GLU A 203 -23.47 -5.01 9.14
N ILE A 204 -22.94 -4.94 7.91
CA ILE A 204 -23.75 -4.83 6.68
C ILE A 204 -23.90 -6.15 5.93
N ALA A 205 -23.05 -7.14 6.20
CA ALA A 205 -22.97 -8.37 5.41
C ALA A 205 -24.28 -9.19 5.38
N ALA A 206 -25.05 -9.18 6.46
CA ALA A 206 -26.33 -9.86 6.51
C ALA A 206 -27.36 -9.19 5.59
N ALA A 207 -27.43 -7.85 5.61
CA ALA A 207 -28.29 -7.07 4.74
C ALA A 207 -27.88 -7.21 3.26
N ASP A 208 -26.58 -7.20 2.97
CA ASP A 208 -26.04 -7.37 1.61
C ASP A 208 -26.35 -8.74 1.05
N ARG A 209 -26.07 -9.79 1.83
CA ARG A 209 -26.47 -11.14 1.44
C ARG A 209 -27.97 -11.24 1.21
N TRP A 210 -28.79 -10.66 2.10
CA TRP A 210 -30.25 -10.71 1.97
C TRP A 210 -30.75 -9.99 0.71
N ARG A 211 -30.13 -8.87 0.33
CA ARG A 211 -30.42 -8.18 -0.93
C ARG A 211 -30.16 -9.03 -2.17
N TRP A 212 -29.07 -9.80 -2.17
CA TRP A 212 -28.64 -10.59 -3.32
C TRP A 212 -29.26 -11.99 -3.40
N ASP A 213 -29.44 -12.69 -2.27
CA ASP A 213 -30.14 -13.99 -2.20
C ASP A 213 -31.60 -13.89 -2.67
N TYR A 214 -32.20 -12.70 -2.59
CA TYR A 214 -33.61 -12.54 -2.91
C TYR A 214 -33.82 -11.53 -4.05
N ALA A 215 -32.78 -11.02 -4.72
CA ALA A 215 -32.92 -10.03 -5.78
C ALA A 215 -33.86 -10.53 -6.91
N PRO A 216 -34.92 -9.79 -7.30
CA PRO A 216 -35.73 -10.10 -8.47
C PRO A 216 -34.95 -9.72 -9.73
N LEU A 217 -33.87 -10.44 -10.02
CA LEU A 217 -33.13 -10.25 -11.26
C LEU A 217 -33.91 -10.93 -12.38
N THR A 218 -34.26 -10.19 -13.41
CA THR A 218 -34.89 -10.72 -14.62
C THR A 218 -33.95 -11.61 -15.45
N ASN A 219 -32.66 -11.69 -15.10
CA ASN A 219 -31.73 -12.69 -15.60
C ASN A 219 -30.59 -12.85 -14.57
N ARG A 220 -30.22 -14.10 -14.25
CA ARG A 220 -28.86 -14.39 -13.74
C ARG A 220 -27.88 -13.77 -14.74
N ILE A 221 -26.80 -13.15 -14.26
CA ILE A 221 -25.69 -12.72 -15.13
C ILE A 221 -25.31 -13.91 -16.04
N GLY A 222 -25.65 -13.82 -17.33
CA GLY A 222 -25.39 -14.84 -18.35
C GLY A 222 -26.50 -15.87 -18.68
N GLY A 223 -27.69 -15.82 -18.06
CA GLY A 223 -28.82 -16.70 -18.38
C GLY A 223 -29.89 -16.03 -19.25
N THR A 224 -30.58 -16.79 -20.11
CA THR A 224 -31.66 -16.31 -21.00
C THR A 224 -33.08 -16.54 -20.43
N THR A 225 -33.20 -16.91 -19.16
CA THR A 225 -34.49 -17.23 -18.53
C THR A 225 -34.89 -16.17 -17.51
N PRO A 226 -36.06 -15.53 -17.69
CA PRO A 226 -36.65 -14.63 -16.70
C PRO A 226 -36.79 -15.32 -15.34
N LEU A 227 -36.00 -14.87 -14.37
CA LEU A 227 -36.00 -15.35 -12.98
C LEU A 227 -37.12 -14.70 -12.14
N GLU A 228 -38.12 -14.08 -12.78
CA GLU A 228 -39.30 -13.49 -12.11
C GLU A 228 -40.18 -14.52 -11.39
N LEU A 229 -39.95 -15.82 -11.55
CA LEU A 229 -40.83 -16.87 -11.01
C LEU A 229 -40.25 -17.66 -9.82
N GLN A 230 -38.95 -17.55 -9.49
CA GLN A 230 -38.35 -18.17 -8.29
C GLN A 230 -37.08 -17.42 -7.85
N PRO A 231 -37.13 -16.48 -6.87
CA PRO A 231 -35.92 -15.91 -6.28
C PRO A 231 -35.03 -17.02 -5.70
N ALA A 232 -33.72 -16.92 -5.93
CA ALA A 232 -32.75 -17.96 -5.58
C ALA A 232 -32.44 -17.96 -4.07
N HIS A 233 -33.32 -18.57 -3.28
CA HIS A 233 -33.18 -18.57 -1.82
C HIS A 233 -31.91 -19.28 -1.33
N GLY A 234 -31.01 -18.52 -0.69
CA GLY A 234 -29.85 -19.07 0.03
C GLY A 234 -28.69 -19.53 -0.85
N ASP A 235 -28.54 -18.94 -2.04
CA ASP A 235 -27.41 -19.19 -2.95
C ASP A 235 -26.07 -18.75 -2.33
N TYR A 236 -26.07 -17.74 -1.45
CA TYR A 236 -24.86 -17.17 -0.85
C TYR A 236 -24.66 -17.61 0.61
N ARG A 237 -23.45 -18.14 0.89
CA ARG A 237 -22.99 -18.45 2.25
C ARG A 237 -22.83 -17.18 3.10
N SER A 238 -22.87 -17.34 4.43
CA SER A 238 -22.60 -16.21 5.35
C SER A 238 -21.20 -15.62 5.12
N LEU A 239 -20.96 -14.37 5.53
CA LEU A 239 -19.61 -13.77 5.48
C LEU A 239 -18.60 -14.62 6.26
N ALA A 240 -18.93 -14.99 7.50
CA ALA A 240 -18.08 -15.83 8.34
C ALA A 240 -17.73 -17.17 7.69
N GLU A 241 -18.69 -17.82 7.05
CA GLU A 241 -18.42 -19.07 6.33
C GLU A 241 -17.54 -18.84 5.10
N ARG A 242 -17.73 -17.74 4.34
CA ARG A 242 -16.87 -17.38 3.19
C ARG A 242 -15.44 -17.08 3.64
N ILE A 243 -15.25 -16.38 4.76
CA ILE A 243 -13.94 -16.10 5.35
C ILE A 243 -13.28 -17.40 5.82
N ALA A 244 -14.00 -18.25 6.55
CA ALA A 244 -13.51 -19.56 6.99
C ALA A 244 -13.09 -20.45 5.81
N ASN A 245 -13.89 -20.47 4.73
CA ASN A 245 -13.56 -21.20 3.51
C ASN A 245 -12.29 -20.66 2.85
N THR A 246 -12.11 -19.33 2.82
CA THR A 246 -10.90 -18.70 2.28
C THR A 246 -9.66 -19.04 3.10
N LYS A 247 -9.76 -19.03 4.43
CA LYS A 247 -8.69 -19.47 5.34
C LYS A 247 -8.31 -20.94 5.11
N ASN A 248 -9.30 -21.82 4.99
CA ASN A 248 -9.07 -23.23 4.67
C ASN A 248 -8.43 -23.41 3.29
N TRP A 249 -8.86 -22.62 2.29
CA TRP A 249 -8.26 -22.61 0.97
C TRP A 249 -6.77 -22.23 1.03
N ILE A 250 -6.41 -21.19 1.81
CA ILE A 250 -5.01 -20.78 1.99
C ILE A 250 -4.18 -21.92 2.57
N LEU A 251 -4.67 -22.61 3.61
CA LEU A 251 -3.97 -23.75 4.22
C LEU A 251 -3.75 -24.89 3.21
N ASN A 252 -4.78 -25.24 2.45
CA ASN A 252 -4.68 -26.26 1.42
C ASN A 252 -3.71 -25.85 0.31
N ARG A 253 -3.83 -24.62 -0.20
CA ARG A 253 -2.96 -24.08 -1.24
C ARG A 253 -1.49 -24.05 -0.82
N ARG A 254 -1.21 -23.72 0.46
CA ARG A 254 0.14 -23.80 1.00
C ARG A 254 0.71 -25.21 0.93
N THR A 255 -0.11 -26.22 1.24
CA THR A 255 0.29 -27.62 1.17
C THR A 255 0.56 -28.05 -0.28
N GLU A 256 -0.31 -27.66 -1.21
CA GLU A 256 -0.13 -27.93 -2.64
C GLU A 256 1.13 -27.28 -3.24
N LEU A 257 1.45 -26.05 -2.82
CA LEU A 257 2.59 -25.29 -3.35
C LEU A 257 3.92 -25.73 -2.75
N LEU A 258 3.91 -26.42 -1.61
CA LEU A 258 5.13 -26.78 -0.89
C LEU A 258 6.17 -27.50 -1.78
N PRO A 259 5.83 -28.48 -2.62
CA PRO A 259 6.79 -29.14 -3.51
C PRO A 259 7.42 -28.22 -4.57
N MET A 260 6.75 -27.11 -4.93
CA MET A 260 7.25 -26.16 -5.92
C MET A 260 8.22 -25.14 -5.31
N VAL A 261 8.00 -24.76 -4.05
CA VAL A 261 8.87 -23.83 -3.32
C VAL A 261 9.99 -24.53 -2.57
N GLN A 262 9.81 -25.80 -2.19
CA GLN A 262 10.84 -26.63 -1.59
C GLN A 262 11.70 -27.26 -2.69
N ASP A 263 12.96 -26.86 -2.75
CA ASP A 263 13.95 -27.44 -3.65
C ASP A 263 14.94 -28.27 -2.83
N SER A 264 15.19 -29.53 -3.21
CA SER A 264 16.18 -30.34 -2.51
C SER A 264 17.61 -29.84 -2.75
N GLN A 265 17.83 -29.06 -3.80
CA GLN A 265 19.11 -28.49 -4.22
C GLN A 265 19.37 -27.07 -3.71
N MET A 266 18.50 -26.48 -2.89
CA MET A 266 18.77 -25.15 -2.34
C MET A 266 19.63 -25.22 -1.07
N PRO A 267 20.39 -24.15 -0.77
CA PRO A 267 21.12 -24.03 0.48
C PRO A 267 20.21 -24.10 1.71
N ALA A 268 20.74 -24.60 2.82
CA ALA A 268 20.06 -24.56 4.10
C ALA A 268 19.92 -23.12 4.61
N ALA A 269 18.83 -22.85 5.36
CA ALA A 269 18.68 -21.58 6.05
C ALA A 269 19.79 -21.42 7.10
N PRO A 270 20.47 -20.27 7.17
CA PRO A 270 21.55 -20.09 8.12
C PRO A 270 21.01 -19.94 9.55
N VAL A 271 21.77 -20.45 10.52
CA VAL A 271 21.50 -20.20 11.95
C VAL A 271 22.07 -18.83 12.32
N LEU A 272 21.24 -17.95 12.87
CA LEU A 272 21.69 -16.62 13.29
C LEU A 272 22.57 -16.70 14.53
N LEU A 273 23.61 -15.87 14.58
CA LEU A 273 24.53 -15.72 15.70
C LEU A 273 24.30 -14.36 16.37
N PRO A 274 24.72 -14.17 17.64
CA PRO A 274 24.66 -12.86 18.28
C PRO A 274 25.38 -11.78 17.47
N VAL A 275 24.78 -10.59 17.43
CA VAL A 275 25.40 -9.39 16.82
C VAL A 275 26.69 -9.04 17.55
N SER A 276 27.68 -8.49 16.83
CA SER A 276 29.01 -8.22 17.42
C SER A 276 29.08 -6.96 18.28
N ASP A 277 28.20 -5.99 18.03
CA ASP A 277 28.09 -4.71 18.73
C ASP A 277 26.61 -4.33 18.77
N THR A 278 26.19 -3.66 19.84
CA THR A 278 24.81 -3.19 20.03
C THR A 278 24.69 -1.68 19.86
N HIS A 279 25.78 -0.94 19.65
CA HIS A 279 25.70 0.47 19.29
C HIS A 279 25.01 0.61 17.92
N PRO A 280 23.98 1.48 17.78
CA PRO A 280 23.14 1.54 16.58
C PRO A 280 23.92 1.67 15.26
N ASP A 281 24.99 2.48 15.23
CA ASP A 281 25.81 2.68 14.02
C ASP A 281 26.93 1.65 13.80
N ARG A 282 27.03 0.62 14.64
CA ARG A 282 28.13 -0.37 14.60
C ARG A 282 27.66 -1.81 14.62
N VAL A 283 26.34 -2.05 14.57
CA VAL A 283 25.78 -3.40 14.53
C VAL A 283 26.31 -4.15 13.32
N VAL A 284 26.85 -5.34 13.57
CA VAL A 284 27.17 -6.34 12.55
C VAL A 284 26.30 -7.56 12.81
N LEU A 285 25.47 -7.90 11.83
CA LEU A 285 24.68 -9.13 11.81
C LEU A 285 25.61 -10.28 11.44
N ARG A 286 25.46 -11.43 12.11
CA ARG A 286 26.35 -12.59 11.94
C ARG A 286 25.54 -13.86 11.88
N ALA A 287 25.81 -14.75 10.94
CA ALA A 287 25.17 -16.04 10.87
C ALA A 287 26.19 -17.17 10.69
N GLY A 288 25.73 -18.41 10.89
CA GLY A 288 26.54 -19.60 10.76
C GLY A 288 27.09 -19.80 9.36
N ALA A 289 27.99 -20.79 9.23
CA ALA A 289 28.57 -21.17 7.96
C ALA A 289 27.49 -21.56 6.93
N PHE A 290 27.79 -21.29 5.67
CA PHE A 290 27.00 -21.80 4.56
C PHE A 290 26.96 -23.34 4.58
N SER A 291 25.79 -23.91 4.28
CA SER A 291 25.61 -25.34 4.17
C SER A 291 24.65 -25.64 3.02
N ASP A 292 25.08 -26.52 2.13
CA ASP A 292 24.24 -27.09 1.08
C ASP A 292 24.03 -28.59 1.35
N PRO A 293 22.77 -29.06 1.47
CA PRO A 293 22.46 -30.47 1.72
C PRO A 293 23.04 -31.46 0.70
N ASN A 294 23.36 -31.03 -0.53
CA ASN A 294 23.91 -31.89 -1.59
C ASN A 294 25.42 -31.77 -1.75
N GLY A 295 26.08 -30.94 -0.93
CA GLY A 295 27.54 -30.87 -0.79
C GLY A 295 28.32 -30.34 -2.00
N ASN A 296 27.64 -29.89 -3.06
CA ASN A 296 28.27 -29.53 -4.34
C ASN A 296 28.26 -28.03 -4.65
N ALA A 297 27.69 -27.19 -3.80
CA ALA A 297 27.49 -25.77 -4.10
C ALA A 297 28.44 -24.87 -3.28
N VAL A 298 29.02 -23.90 -3.96
CA VAL A 298 29.83 -22.79 -3.45
C VAL A 298 28.94 -21.69 -2.90
N PHE A 299 29.31 -21.16 -1.74
CA PHE A 299 28.64 -20.00 -1.16
C PHE A 299 28.77 -18.76 -2.06
N ALA A 300 27.72 -18.42 -2.80
CA ALA A 300 27.77 -17.38 -3.81
C ALA A 300 27.16 -16.05 -3.35
N GLY A 301 26.16 -16.08 -2.46
CA GLY A 301 25.53 -14.85 -2.02
C GLY A 301 24.83 -14.93 -0.67
N SER A 302 24.70 -13.78 -0.02
CA SER A 302 23.88 -13.61 1.19
C SER A 302 22.95 -12.41 1.06
N ARG A 303 21.85 -12.42 1.82
CA ARG A 303 20.90 -11.30 1.93
C ARG A 303 20.38 -11.24 3.35
N TRP A 304 20.21 -10.03 3.86
CA TRP A 304 19.91 -9.74 5.25
C TRP A 304 18.80 -8.72 5.33
N MET A 305 17.86 -8.92 6.26
CA MET A 305 16.76 -7.99 6.50
C MET A 305 16.66 -7.64 7.98
N ILE A 306 16.26 -6.41 8.26
CA ILE A 306 15.89 -5.90 9.57
C ILE A 306 14.48 -5.31 9.51
N VAL A 307 13.68 -5.58 10.53
CA VAL A 307 12.42 -4.90 10.83
C VAL A 307 12.42 -4.44 12.28
N GLU A 308 11.55 -3.48 12.59
CA GLU A 308 11.19 -3.19 13.98
C GLU A 308 10.46 -4.39 14.61
N SER A 309 10.36 -4.45 15.95
CA SER A 309 9.79 -5.62 16.65
C SER A 309 8.36 -6.03 16.22
N GLY A 310 7.60 -5.13 15.60
CA GLY A 310 6.28 -5.40 14.99
C GLY A 310 6.20 -5.05 13.50
N GLY A 311 7.35 -4.86 12.82
CA GLY A 311 7.40 -4.41 11.44
C GLY A 311 7.07 -5.51 10.43
N ASP A 312 6.66 -5.09 9.23
CA ASP A 312 6.38 -5.99 8.11
C ASP A 312 7.65 -6.33 7.34
N TRP A 313 7.90 -7.62 7.25
CA TRP A 313 8.95 -8.26 6.50
C TRP A 313 8.94 -8.03 4.98
N LEU A 314 7.81 -7.62 4.40
CA LEU A 314 7.70 -7.18 3.01
C LEU A 314 8.10 -5.71 2.80
N PHE A 315 8.19 -4.96 3.90
CA PHE A 315 8.61 -3.56 3.95
C PHE A 315 9.68 -3.39 5.03
N PRO A 316 10.83 -4.09 4.88
CA PRO A 316 11.86 -4.08 5.91
C PRO A 316 12.41 -2.67 6.12
N LEU A 317 12.75 -2.35 7.37
CA LEU A 317 13.49 -1.13 7.72
C LEU A 317 14.81 -1.07 6.96
N TRP A 318 15.45 -2.22 6.78
CA TRP A 318 16.62 -2.36 5.94
C TRP A 318 16.70 -3.73 5.29
N ASP A 319 17.10 -3.76 4.03
CA ASP A 319 17.41 -4.94 3.25
C ASP A 319 18.76 -4.72 2.58
N SER A 320 19.70 -5.64 2.79
CA SER A 320 21.03 -5.52 2.21
C SER A 320 21.03 -5.65 0.68
N GLY A 321 19.95 -6.16 0.10
CA GLY A 321 19.99 -6.73 -1.24
C GLY A 321 20.92 -7.94 -1.31
N ARG A 322 21.13 -8.44 -2.52
CA ARG A 322 22.06 -9.53 -2.79
C ARG A 322 23.50 -9.04 -2.60
N ILE A 323 24.24 -9.67 -1.69
CA ILE A 323 25.67 -9.46 -1.48
C ILE A 323 26.42 -10.59 -2.18
N GLU A 324 27.38 -10.24 -3.03
CA GLU A 324 28.28 -11.17 -3.72
C GLU A 324 29.74 -10.70 -3.64
N PRO A 325 30.71 -11.59 -3.37
CA PRO A 325 30.52 -13.00 -2.98
C PRO A 325 29.80 -13.11 -1.62
N GLY A 326 29.23 -14.28 -1.34
CA GLY A 326 28.46 -14.52 -0.11
C GLY A 326 29.28 -14.28 1.16
N THR A 327 28.69 -13.59 2.13
CA THR A 327 29.29 -13.33 3.45
C THR A 327 28.44 -13.92 4.57
N THR A 328 29.08 -14.35 5.66
CA THR A 328 28.41 -14.80 6.89
C THR A 328 28.19 -13.66 7.90
N GLU A 329 28.58 -12.45 7.54
CA GLU A 329 28.36 -11.25 8.34
C GLU A 329 28.13 -10.01 7.46
N VAL A 330 27.37 -9.05 7.98
CA VAL A 330 27.13 -7.77 7.30
C VAL A 330 27.03 -6.65 8.32
N ARG A 331 27.70 -5.52 8.02
CA ARG A 331 27.58 -4.29 8.79
C ARG A 331 26.29 -3.57 8.38
N VAL A 332 25.44 -3.26 9.37
CA VAL A 332 24.26 -2.42 9.14
C VAL A 332 24.73 -0.99 8.86
N PRO A 333 24.22 -0.31 7.82
CA PRO A 333 24.56 1.09 7.58
C PRO A 333 24.19 1.98 8.77
N ALA A 334 25.02 2.98 9.05
CA ALA A 334 24.73 3.98 10.08
C ALA A 334 23.44 4.74 9.78
N GLY A 335 22.71 5.15 10.82
CA GLY A 335 21.43 5.86 10.69
C GLY A 335 20.20 5.00 10.38
N ILE A 336 20.36 3.69 10.15
CA ILE A 336 19.22 2.76 10.01
C ILE A 336 18.59 2.45 11.37
N LEU A 337 19.43 2.29 12.39
CA LEU A 337 19.00 1.87 13.72
C LEU A 337 19.00 3.05 14.69
N SER A 338 17.98 3.12 15.52
CA SER A 338 17.90 4.04 16.65
C SER A 338 18.40 3.36 17.92
N GLY A 339 18.96 4.13 18.86
CA GLY A 339 19.43 3.60 20.15
C GLY A 339 18.29 3.23 21.10
N GLY A 340 18.49 2.19 21.92
CA GLY A 340 17.51 1.74 22.91
C GLY A 340 16.29 1.00 22.33
N MET A 341 16.33 0.62 21.05
CA MET A 341 15.22 -0.02 20.34
C MET A 341 15.52 -1.50 20.10
N THR A 342 14.46 -2.31 20.07
CA THR A 342 14.55 -3.74 19.73
C THR A 342 14.15 -3.98 18.28
N TYR A 343 15.01 -4.69 17.57
CA TYR A 343 14.84 -5.04 16.17
C TYR A 343 14.78 -6.55 16.00
N LYS A 344 14.04 -6.99 14.98
CA LYS A 344 14.11 -8.36 14.48
C LYS A 344 14.89 -8.39 13.18
N TRP A 345 15.60 -9.48 12.94
CA TRP A 345 16.42 -9.62 11.76
C TRP A 345 16.54 -11.07 11.31
N ARG A 346 16.99 -11.27 10.08
CA ARG A 346 17.18 -12.60 9.48
C ARG A 346 18.11 -12.56 8.29
N ALA A 347 18.57 -13.74 7.90
CA ALA A 347 19.47 -13.94 6.79
C ALA A 347 19.01 -15.09 5.91
N ARG A 348 19.41 -15.08 4.64
CA ARG A 348 19.35 -16.23 3.75
C ARG A 348 20.58 -16.28 2.87
N TYR A 349 20.91 -17.47 2.39
CA TYR A 349 22.06 -17.70 1.51
C TYR A 349 21.62 -18.22 0.14
N GLY A 350 22.47 -17.98 -0.85
CA GLY A 350 22.37 -18.51 -2.20
C GLY A 350 23.68 -19.11 -2.68
N ASP A 351 23.58 -20.02 -3.64
CA ASP A 351 24.69 -20.73 -4.27
C ASP A 351 25.00 -20.24 -5.70
N GLU A 352 26.05 -20.78 -6.33
CA GLU A 352 26.46 -20.40 -7.70
C GLU A 352 25.47 -20.87 -8.78
N THR A 353 24.54 -21.75 -8.44
CA THR A 353 23.43 -22.15 -9.33
C THR A 353 22.26 -21.17 -9.28
N ASN A 354 22.42 -20.09 -8.50
CA ASN A 354 21.41 -19.06 -8.24
C ASN A 354 20.18 -19.61 -7.49
N LYS A 355 20.32 -20.71 -6.75
CA LYS A 355 19.26 -21.18 -5.84
C LYS A 355 19.43 -20.50 -4.50
N TRP A 356 18.34 -19.92 -3.99
CA TRP A 356 18.32 -19.28 -2.68
C TRP A 356 17.50 -20.10 -1.69
N GLY A 357 18.08 -20.39 -0.53
CA GLY A 357 17.43 -21.10 0.55
C GLY A 357 16.31 -20.29 1.23
N TRP A 358 15.67 -20.91 2.22
CA TRP A 358 14.74 -20.22 3.11
C TRP A 358 15.44 -19.10 3.89
N TRP A 359 14.68 -18.09 4.27
CA TRP A 359 15.07 -17.20 5.36
C TRP A 359 15.24 -17.99 6.65
N SER A 360 16.24 -17.64 7.43
CA SER A 360 16.42 -18.13 8.80
C SER A 360 15.18 -17.89 9.65
N SER A 361 15.06 -18.61 10.76
CA SER A 361 14.21 -18.16 11.86
C SER A 361 14.60 -16.73 12.25
N GLU A 362 13.63 -15.92 12.67
CA GLU A 362 13.91 -14.56 13.10
C GLU A 362 14.80 -14.54 14.37
N GLY A 363 15.79 -13.66 14.35
CA GLY A 363 16.58 -13.28 15.53
C GLY A 363 16.16 -11.91 16.01
N SER A 364 16.58 -11.54 17.22
CA SER A 364 16.39 -10.19 17.74
C SER A 364 17.64 -9.67 18.43
N PHE A 365 17.78 -8.35 18.45
CA PHE A 365 18.78 -7.65 19.27
C PHE A 365 18.22 -6.29 19.69
N THR A 366 18.74 -5.76 20.79
CA THR A 366 18.42 -4.42 21.29
C THR A 366 19.64 -3.54 21.17
N THR A 367 19.48 -2.36 20.58
CA THR A 367 20.57 -1.40 20.48
C THR A 367 20.83 -0.74 21.84
N SER A 368 22.09 -0.44 22.11
CA SER A 368 22.47 0.38 23.26
C SER A 368 21.84 1.77 23.14
N VAL A 369 21.47 2.36 24.28
CA VAL A 369 21.02 3.76 24.33
C VAL A 369 22.20 4.66 23.95
N VAL A 370 22.02 5.50 22.92
CA VAL A 370 22.94 6.58 22.59
C VAL A 370 22.48 7.83 23.32
N THR A 371 23.21 8.25 24.34
CA THR A 371 23.01 9.57 24.94
C THR A 371 23.45 10.61 23.92
N PRO A 372 22.61 11.58 23.54
CA PRO A 372 23.07 12.67 22.69
C PRO A 372 24.25 13.35 23.39
N THR A 373 25.38 13.47 22.70
CA THR A 373 26.47 14.33 23.18
C THR A 373 25.88 15.73 23.33
N PRO A 374 26.00 16.40 24.49
CA PRO A 374 25.42 17.72 24.67
C PRO A 374 25.97 18.65 23.57
N THR A 375 25.10 19.05 22.65
CA THR A 375 25.42 20.12 21.71
C THR A 375 25.76 21.35 22.55
N PRO A 376 26.90 22.02 22.35
CA PRO A 376 27.21 23.25 23.08
C PRO A 376 26.06 24.23 22.84
N THR A 377 25.35 24.57 23.91
CA THR A 377 24.24 25.53 23.87
C THR A 377 24.80 26.86 23.38
N PRO A 378 24.33 27.43 22.25
CA PRO A 378 24.70 28.80 21.91
C PRO A 378 24.18 29.72 23.01
N THR A 379 25.08 30.56 23.54
CA THR A 379 24.77 31.56 24.55
C THR A 379 23.63 32.45 24.08
N PRO A 380 22.53 32.61 24.84
CA PRO A 380 21.41 33.45 24.41
C PRO A 380 21.82 34.93 24.40
N THR A 381 21.60 35.58 23.25
CA THR A 381 21.58 37.05 23.15
C THR A 381 20.29 37.56 23.83
N PRO A 382 20.35 38.61 24.68
CA PRO A 382 19.18 39.06 25.42
C PRO A 382 18.18 39.76 24.50
N THR A 383 16.93 39.30 24.51
CA THR A 383 15.76 40.01 23.95
C THR A 383 14.87 40.45 25.12
N PRO A 384 14.35 41.70 25.12
CA PRO A 384 13.67 42.27 26.28
C PRO A 384 12.30 41.64 26.56
N THR A 385 12.05 41.49 27.87
CA THR A 385 10.82 40.98 28.49
C THR A 385 9.66 41.98 28.38
N PRO A 386 8.44 41.56 28.00
CA PRO A 386 7.23 42.27 28.35
C PRO A 386 6.61 41.72 29.65
N THR A 387 6.27 42.64 30.54
CA THR A 387 5.60 42.47 31.82
C THR A 387 4.12 42.08 31.65
N ILE A 388 3.61 41.16 32.48
CA ILE A 388 2.17 40.84 32.58
C ILE A 388 1.59 41.45 33.87
N PRO A 389 0.46 42.19 33.83
CA PRO A 389 -0.36 42.46 35.00
C PRO A 389 -1.49 41.43 35.17
N PRO A 390 -1.97 41.19 36.41
CA PRO A 390 -2.77 40.03 36.76
C PRO A 390 -4.29 40.29 36.72
N GLY A 391 -5.05 39.23 36.43
CA GLY A 391 -6.51 39.25 36.59
C GLY A 391 -7.17 38.03 35.94
N ALA A 392 -7.26 36.93 36.69
CA ALA A 392 -8.10 35.79 36.32
C ALA A 392 -9.58 36.18 36.41
N ASN A 393 -10.36 35.83 35.39
CA ASN A 393 -11.79 35.51 35.47
C ASN A 393 -12.14 34.62 34.27
N HIS A 394 -12.64 33.40 34.51
CA HIS A 394 -13.26 32.57 33.47
C HIS A 394 -14.59 33.22 33.04
N PRO A 395 -14.87 33.37 31.72
CA PRO A 395 -15.86 32.51 31.03
C PRO A 395 -15.63 32.42 29.49
N PRO A 396 -16.60 32.06 28.63
CA PRO A 396 -17.31 30.79 28.41
C PRO A 396 -16.75 29.98 27.20
N GLN A 397 -17.17 28.71 27.06
CA GLN A 397 -16.81 27.82 25.95
C GLN A 397 -17.66 28.15 24.70
N TRP A 398 -17.07 28.72 23.63
CA TRP A 398 -17.79 28.94 22.35
C TRP A 398 -16.91 28.93 21.08
N PHE A 399 -15.82 28.16 21.03
CA PHE A 399 -15.03 28.04 19.79
C PHE A 399 -14.36 26.66 19.65
N LEU A 400 -14.70 25.92 18.59
CA LEU A 400 -14.05 24.68 18.18
C LEU A 400 -13.74 24.72 16.67
N PRO A 401 -12.46 24.76 16.26
CA PRO A 401 -12.10 24.57 14.86
C PRO A 401 -12.18 23.09 14.49
N HIS A 402 -12.78 22.77 13.33
CA HIS A 402 -12.82 21.42 12.76
C HIS A 402 -12.14 21.38 11.39
N LEU A 403 -11.40 20.31 11.12
CA LEU A 403 -10.75 20.03 9.84
C LEU A 403 -11.77 19.36 8.90
N LEU A 404 -12.07 19.95 7.75
CA LEU A 404 -13.18 19.46 6.89
C LEU A 404 -12.77 18.91 5.52
N SER A 405 -11.54 19.10 5.03
CA SER A 405 -11.10 18.48 3.78
C SER A 405 -9.60 18.59 3.51
N TYR A 406 -9.04 17.56 2.88
CA TYR A 406 -7.72 17.52 2.25
C TYR A 406 -7.92 17.20 0.76
N GLY A 407 -7.45 18.07 -0.15
CA GLY A 407 -7.53 17.81 -1.58
C GLY A 407 -6.77 18.83 -2.44
N PRO A 408 -6.17 18.41 -3.58
CA PRO A 408 -5.46 19.31 -4.49
C PRO A 408 -6.43 20.21 -5.27
N THR A 409 -5.96 21.39 -5.69
CA THR A 409 -6.74 22.28 -6.57
C THR A 409 -6.33 22.13 -8.04
N PRO A 410 -7.22 22.42 -9.01
CA PRO A 410 -7.06 21.98 -10.40
C PRO A 410 -5.99 22.70 -11.23
N ARG A 411 -5.12 23.54 -10.65
CA ARG A 411 -4.29 24.43 -11.47
C ARG A 411 -2.83 24.65 -11.10
N ASN A 412 -2.27 24.09 -10.03
CA ASN A 412 -0.81 24.01 -9.87
C ASN A 412 -0.47 23.00 -8.75
N TYR A 413 0.55 22.18 -8.99
CA TYR A 413 0.98 20.99 -8.25
C TYR A 413 1.57 21.23 -6.84
N ASP A 414 1.20 22.31 -6.13
CA ASP A 414 1.61 22.55 -4.75
C ASP A 414 0.55 21.97 -3.77
N ARG A 415 1.01 21.22 -2.76
CA ARG A 415 0.14 20.62 -1.71
C ARG A 415 -0.41 21.73 -0.80
N VAL A 416 -1.54 22.33 -1.16
CA VAL A 416 -2.18 23.39 -0.36
C VAL A 416 -3.13 22.80 0.69
N LEU A 417 -2.95 23.15 1.96
CA LEU A 417 -3.87 22.79 3.04
C LEU A 417 -4.93 23.91 3.21
N ARG A 418 -6.22 23.61 3.04
CA ARG A 418 -7.29 24.59 3.37
C ARG A 418 -7.86 24.27 4.74
N VAL A 419 -7.77 25.21 5.67
CA VAL A 419 -8.35 25.09 7.02
C VAL A 419 -9.56 26.01 7.10
N SER A 420 -10.71 25.49 7.56
CA SER A 420 -11.93 26.28 7.74
C SER A 420 -12.18 26.52 9.22
N ALA A 421 -12.64 27.71 9.58
CA ALA A 421 -13.22 27.98 10.89
C ALA A 421 -14.59 28.64 10.66
N PHE A 422 -15.64 28.10 11.27
CA PHE A 422 -16.96 28.73 11.29
C PHE A 422 -17.46 28.84 12.72
N VAL A 423 -18.31 29.82 12.97
CA VAL A 423 -18.99 30.04 14.25
C VAL A 423 -20.31 29.28 14.23
N VAL A 424 -20.54 28.41 15.21
CA VAL A 424 -21.82 27.70 15.40
C VAL A 424 -22.66 28.50 16.40
N ASP A 425 -23.53 29.39 15.89
CA ASP A 425 -24.97 29.49 16.22
C ASP A 425 -25.60 30.86 15.83
N ASP A 426 -26.69 30.77 15.05
CA ASP A 426 -27.88 31.62 14.90
C ASP A 426 -27.89 33.13 15.29
N PHE A 427 -26.89 33.92 14.89
CA PHE A 427 -27.08 35.37 14.73
C PHE A 427 -26.52 35.88 13.40
N THR A 428 -27.41 36.33 12.52
CA THR A 428 -27.06 37.12 11.33
C THR A 428 -26.60 38.53 11.76
N PRO A 429 -25.72 39.17 10.97
CA PRO A 429 -24.43 39.65 11.44
C PRO A 429 -24.42 41.16 11.69
N SER A 430 -23.79 41.60 12.78
CA SER A 430 -23.42 43.02 12.95
C SER A 430 -22.20 43.18 13.83
N GLY A 431 -21.08 42.65 13.35
CA GLY A 431 -19.78 42.90 13.98
C GLY A 431 -18.73 42.13 13.21
N GLN A 432 -17.83 42.86 12.55
CA GLN A 432 -16.69 42.25 11.88
C GLN A 432 -15.92 41.42 12.91
N LEU A 433 -15.94 40.10 12.77
CA LEU A 433 -15.07 39.22 13.52
C LEU A 433 -13.68 39.38 12.90
N GLU A 434 -12.79 40.11 13.56
CA GLU A 434 -11.40 40.22 13.12
C GLU A 434 -10.63 38.98 13.60
N ILE A 435 -10.20 38.16 12.64
CA ILE A 435 -9.30 37.04 12.88
C ILE A 435 -7.90 37.48 12.48
N SER A 436 -6.99 37.57 13.45
CA SER A 436 -5.60 37.96 13.23
C SER A 436 -4.65 36.81 13.55
N LEU A 437 -3.66 36.57 12.68
CA LEU A 437 -2.55 35.66 12.96
C LEU A 437 -1.49 36.41 13.77
N LEU A 438 -1.28 36.00 15.02
CA LEU A 438 -0.42 36.74 15.95
C LEU A 438 1.05 36.28 15.95
N HIS A 439 1.31 35.01 15.67
CA HIS A 439 2.67 34.46 15.74
C HIS A 439 2.82 33.18 14.91
N GLN A 440 4.01 33.00 14.32
CA GLN A 440 4.47 31.80 13.64
C GLN A 440 5.89 31.47 14.13
N SER A 441 6.09 30.31 14.75
CA SER A 441 7.41 29.86 15.18
C SER A 441 8.00 28.90 14.12
N ASN A 442 8.86 29.46 13.25
CA ASN A 442 9.65 28.83 12.16
C ASN A 442 8.92 28.43 10.85
N THR A 443 9.70 28.32 9.76
CA THR A 443 9.52 28.99 8.45
C THR A 443 9.00 28.14 7.27
N THR A 444 8.01 27.27 7.43
CA THR A 444 7.51 26.44 6.28
C THR A 444 6.10 26.78 5.78
N ALA A 445 5.36 27.63 6.49
CA ALA A 445 4.08 28.16 6.06
C ALA A 445 4.23 29.58 5.49
N LEU A 446 3.63 29.86 4.33
CA LEU A 446 3.63 31.19 3.71
C LEU A 446 2.20 31.64 3.39
N LEU A 447 1.93 32.89 3.79
CA LEU A 447 0.73 33.69 3.59
C LEU A 447 -0.65 33.08 3.96
N ALA A 448 -1.28 33.71 4.95
CA ALA A 448 -2.70 33.58 5.22
C ALA A 448 -3.47 34.70 4.49
N SER A 449 -4.32 34.37 3.52
CA SER A 449 -5.27 35.33 2.95
C SER A 449 -6.66 35.09 3.51
N LEU A 450 -7.24 36.12 4.14
CA LEU A 450 -8.63 36.13 4.58
C LEU A 450 -9.52 36.54 3.40
N SER A 451 -10.48 35.70 3.06
CA SER A 451 -11.50 35.97 2.05
C SER A 451 -12.67 36.74 2.66
N SER A 452 -13.36 37.51 1.83
CA SER A 452 -14.48 38.38 2.25
C SER A 452 -15.70 37.63 2.81
N ASP A 453 -15.75 36.33 2.60
CA ASP A 453 -16.77 35.38 3.06
C ASP A 453 -16.36 34.59 4.32
N GLY A 454 -15.27 35.00 4.99
CA GLY A 454 -14.89 34.48 6.30
C GLY A 454 -13.96 33.27 6.27
N TRP A 455 -13.43 32.90 5.09
CA TRP A 455 -12.47 31.79 4.97
C TRP A 455 -11.03 32.27 5.03
N MET A 456 -10.17 31.41 5.55
CA MET A 456 -8.73 31.60 5.51
C MET A 456 -8.07 30.41 4.82
N SER A 457 -7.10 30.67 3.95
CA SER A 457 -6.26 29.62 3.36
C SER A 457 -4.85 29.75 3.90
N VAL A 458 -4.20 28.61 4.21
CA VAL A 458 -2.82 28.57 4.72
C VAL A 458 -2.00 27.66 3.81
N GLU A 459 -0.99 28.20 3.15
CA GLU A 459 -0.08 27.41 2.32
C GLU A 459 1.06 26.85 3.17
N VAL A 460 1.30 25.54 3.11
CA VAL A 460 2.41 24.87 3.80
C VAL A 460 3.27 24.16 2.76
N ARG A 461 4.54 24.56 2.65
CA ARG A 461 5.42 24.17 1.53
C ARG A 461 6.36 23.01 1.88
N GLU A 462 6.59 22.73 3.15
CA GLU A 462 7.51 21.68 3.58
C GLU A 462 7.02 20.90 4.82
N PRO A 463 7.43 19.63 4.97
CA PRO A 463 7.26 18.83 6.17
C PRO A 463 7.76 19.53 7.44
N GLY A 464 6.95 19.53 8.50
CA GLY A 464 7.32 20.06 9.80
C GLY A 464 6.14 20.30 10.72
N ARG A 465 6.44 20.78 11.92
CA ARG A 465 5.46 21.22 12.92
C ARG A 465 5.38 22.75 12.89
N SER A 466 4.19 23.28 12.65
CA SER A 466 3.88 24.71 12.71
C SER A 466 2.78 24.95 13.74
N VAL A 467 2.90 26.00 14.55
CA VAL A 467 1.83 26.44 15.47
C VAL A 467 1.33 27.79 14.99
N LEU A 468 0.04 27.88 14.69
CA LEU A 468 -0.65 29.10 14.32
C LEU A 468 -1.45 29.58 15.53
N THR A 469 -1.25 30.83 15.93
CA THR A 469 -2.06 31.44 16.99
C THR A 469 -3.06 32.41 16.37
N PHE A 470 -4.34 32.14 16.57
CA PHE A 470 -5.45 32.97 16.12
C PHE A 470 -6.00 33.79 17.27
N ARG A 471 -6.32 35.05 17.01
CA ARG A 471 -7.13 35.88 17.88
C ARG A 471 -8.47 36.16 17.22
N ALA A 472 -9.56 35.88 17.91
CA ALA A 472 -10.88 36.33 17.54
C ALA A 472 -11.28 37.50 18.43
N ARG A 473 -11.77 38.58 17.83
CA ARG A 473 -12.36 39.72 18.53
C ARG A 473 -13.82 39.87 18.11
N ASP A 474 -14.73 39.95 19.08
CA ASP A 474 -16.14 40.23 18.78
C ASP A 474 -16.41 41.75 18.66
N GLY A 475 -17.60 42.11 18.17
CA GLY A 475 -18.02 43.52 18.03
C GLY A 475 -18.12 44.30 19.34
N SER A 476 -17.99 43.65 20.49
CA SER A 476 -17.94 44.27 21.82
C SER A 476 -16.51 44.54 22.32
N GLY A 477 -15.51 44.07 21.57
CA GLY A 477 -14.08 44.22 21.88
C GLY A 477 -13.50 43.10 22.75
N LEU A 478 -14.25 42.02 23.00
CA LEU A 478 -13.77 40.86 23.74
C LEU A 478 -12.84 40.02 22.86
N GLU A 479 -11.65 39.67 23.36
CA GLU A 479 -10.63 38.92 22.63
C GLU A 479 -10.40 37.52 23.19
N SER A 480 -10.16 36.55 22.32
CA SER A 480 -9.78 35.19 22.69
C SER A 480 -8.71 34.63 21.73
N ASP A 481 -7.62 34.12 22.32
CA ASP A 481 -6.53 33.50 21.57
C ASP A 481 -6.65 31.98 21.57
N ARG A 482 -6.40 31.34 20.42
CA ARG A 482 -6.32 29.89 20.30
C ARG A 482 -5.17 29.49 19.39
N GLN A 483 -4.57 28.35 19.72
CA GLN A 483 -3.48 27.78 18.94
C GLN A 483 -3.99 26.58 18.14
N LEU A 484 -3.70 26.57 16.86
CA LEU A 484 -3.81 25.41 16.00
C LEU A 484 -2.41 24.94 15.67
N GLU A 485 -2.13 23.71 16.07
CA GLU A 485 -0.91 23.04 15.71
C GLU A 485 -1.14 22.23 14.44
N ILE A 486 -0.37 22.54 13.40
CA ILE A 486 -0.35 21.83 12.13
C ILE A 486 0.96 21.05 12.08
N VAL A 487 0.86 19.73 12.14
CA VAL A 487 1.99 18.82 11.92
C VAL A 487 1.82 18.21 10.55
N ILE A 488 2.64 18.65 9.59
CA ILE A 488 2.73 17.99 8.29
C ILE A 488 3.96 17.10 8.34
N SER A 489 3.75 15.82 8.56
CA SER A 489 4.80 14.85 8.29
C SER A 489 5.04 14.81 6.77
N ALA A 490 6.31 14.75 6.37
CA ALA A 490 6.65 14.19 5.06
C ALA A 490 5.93 12.85 4.96
N PRO A 491 5.52 12.35 3.78
CA PRO A 491 4.92 11.03 3.69
C PRO A 491 5.87 10.02 4.34
N SER A 492 5.62 9.72 5.61
CA SER A 492 6.36 8.75 6.38
C SER A 492 5.73 7.44 5.96
N ALA A 493 6.52 6.65 5.24
CA ALA A 493 6.14 5.46 4.52
C ALA A 493 5.57 4.31 5.38
N VAL A 494 4.90 4.55 6.52
CA VAL A 494 4.53 3.49 7.46
C VAL A 494 3.14 3.65 8.11
N LEU A 495 2.30 4.62 7.73
CA LEU A 495 0.94 4.75 8.30
C LEU A 495 -0.19 4.83 7.24
N GLU A 496 -0.07 4.07 6.15
CA GLU A 496 -1.23 3.49 5.44
C GLU A 496 -1.62 2.10 6.00
N SER A 497 -0.90 1.63 7.00
CA SER A 497 -1.22 0.49 7.84
C SER A 497 -1.14 0.93 9.30
N ALA A 498 -2.24 0.79 10.05
CA ALA A 498 -2.42 1.13 11.47
C ALA A 498 -2.87 2.58 11.78
N TRP A 499 -4.18 2.81 11.62
CA TRP A 499 -5.12 3.57 12.46
C TRP A 499 -4.62 4.58 13.51
N HIS A 500 -5.41 5.66 13.64
CA HIS A 500 -5.78 6.31 14.90
C HIS A 500 -5.16 5.74 16.20
N PHE A 501 -4.32 6.55 16.86
CA PHE A 501 -4.34 6.87 18.30
C PHE A 501 -3.40 8.08 18.43
N LEU A 502 -3.82 9.32 18.64
CA LEU A 502 -4.65 9.84 19.72
C LEU A 502 -5.28 11.19 19.29
N ARG A 503 -6.61 11.24 19.17
CA ARG A 503 -7.54 11.86 20.14
C ARG A 503 -8.97 11.73 19.65
#